data_AF-A0A7X8PVJ2-F1
#
_entry.id   AF-A0A7X8PVJ2-F1
#
_cell.length_a   1.000
_cell.length_b   1.000
_cell.length_c   1.000
_cell.angle_alpha   90.00
_cell.angle_beta   90.00
_cell.angle_gamma   90.00
#
_symmetry.space_group_name_H-M   'P 1'
#
loop_
_entity.id
_entity.type
_entity.pdbx_description
1 polymer ?
#
loop_
_entity_poly.entity_id
_entity_poly.type
_entity_poly.pdbx_seq_one_letter_code
_entity_poly.pdbx_strand_id
1 'polypeptide(L)'
;MRGRVRNVNVERGFGFITSEDGNDYYFNEDSLTSGLIINDCQRNVEIEFDITKQQDGRTKAINCRIPEHESVKYFKESALVISEKKELYDLFCDYAKKYAERLASGEVTTSMIRKIYARILNARSVEDIKLLRPHFAYTSGRNEKVAVLREFMDLLDYLAKKMEINNEQHLSNYKRFVEAIVAYRKYVGNDK
;
A
#
# COMPACT_ATOMS: atom_id res chain seq x y z
N MET A 1 6.45 5.17 -18.04
CA MET A 1 5.06 5.12 -18.56
C MET A 1 4.16 4.45 -17.55
N ARG A 2 2.84 4.67 -17.66
CA ARG A 2 1.83 4.01 -16.81
C ARG A 2 0.83 3.25 -17.64
N GLY A 3 0.24 2.24 -17.03
CA GLY A 3 -0.75 1.38 -17.66
C GLY A 3 -1.39 0.45 -16.64
N ARG A 4 -2.34 -0.35 -17.10
CA ARG A 4 -2.98 -1.38 -16.30
C ARG A 4 -2.70 -2.75 -16.88
N VAL A 5 -2.48 -3.72 -16.00
CA VAL A 5 -2.37 -5.12 -16.41
C VAL A 5 -3.64 -5.54 -17.14
N ARG A 6 -3.50 -5.91 -18.41
CA ARG A 6 -4.57 -6.44 -19.25
C ARG A 6 -4.89 -7.88 -18.85
N ASN A 7 -3.85 -8.71 -18.76
CA ASN A 7 -3.90 -10.12 -18.37
C ASN A 7 -2.52 -10.59 -17.89
N VAL A 8 -2.52 -11.67 -17.10
CA VAL A 8 -1.31 -12.39 -16.67
C VAL A 8 -1.58 -13.88 -16.74
N ASN A 9 -0.60 -14.63 -17.24
CA ASN A 9 -0.50 -16.07 -17.11
C ASN A 9 0.55 -16.37 -16.04
N VAL A 10 0.09 -16.62 -14.81
CA VAL A 10 0.95 -16.91 -13.66
C VAL A 10 1.81 -18.15 -13.90
N GLU A 11 1.22 -19.23 -14.41
CA GLU A 11 1.93 -20.50 -14.65
C GLU A 11 3.07 -20.36 -15.66
N ARG A 12 2.92 -19.45 -16.63
CA ARG A 12 3.93 -19.17 -17.65
C ARG A 12 4.81 -17.95 -17.34
N GLY A 13 4.59 -17.26 -16.22
CA GLY A 13 5.43 -16.15 -15.76
C GLY A 13 5.40 -14.89 -16.62
N PHE A 14 4.30 -14.60 -17.34
CA PHE A 14 4.21 -13.41 -18.20
C PHE A 14 2.82 -12.77 -18.26
N GLY A 15 2.76 -11.53 -18.74
CA GLY A 15 1.51 -10.82 -19.01
C GLY A 15 1.67 -9.64 -19.96
N PHE A 16 0.60 -8.87 -20.06
CA PHE A 16 0.54 -7.66 -20.87
C PHE A 16 -0.02 -6.48 -20.08
N ILE A 17 0.54 -5.30 -20.29
CA ILE A 17 0.08 -4.02 -19.72
C ILE A 17 -0.49 -3.19 -20.86
N THR A 18 -1.76 -2.79 -20.75
CA THR A 18 -2.34 -1.77 -21.62
C THR A 18 -1.95 -0.41 -21.06
N SER A 19 -1.16 0.34 -21.83
CA SER A 19 -0.66 1.65 -21.42
C SER A 19 -1.64 2.77 -21.76
N GLU A 20 -1.40 3.95 -21.19
CA GLU A 20 -2.16 5.18 -21.44
C GLU A 20 -2.13 5.63 -22.90
N ASP A 21 -1.13 5.21 -23.68
CA ASP A 21 -1.04 5.46 -25.13
C ASP A 21 -1.94 4.51 -25.96
N GLY A 22 -2.63 3.57 -25.32
CA GLY A 22 -3.51 2.59 -25.95
C GLY A 22 -2.80 1.33 -26.46
N ASN A 23 -1.47 1.24 -26.35
CA ASN A 23 -0.70 0.06 -26.78
C ASN A 23 -0.55 -0.96 -25.64
N ASP A 24 -0.34 -2.21 -26.03
CA ASP A 24 -0.03 -3.29 -25.10
C ASP A 24 1.47 -3.59 -25.08
N TYR A 25 2.01 -3.72 -23.87
CA TYR A 25 3.41 -4.05 -23.64
C TYR A 25 3.54 -5.37 -22.91
N TYR A 26 4.32 -6.29 -23.49
CA TYR A 26 4.67 -7.56 -22.88
C TYR A 26 5.57 -7.33 -21.67
N PHE A 27 5.35 -8.08 -20.59
CA PHE A 27 6.27 -8.19 -19.46
C PHE A 27 6.34 -9.63 -18.94
N ASN A 28 7.45 -9.98 -18.31
CA ASN A 28 7.69 -11.26 -17.64
C ASN A 28 8.33 -11.04 -16.27
N GLU A 29 8.66 -12.11 -15.55
CA GLU A 29 9.32 -12.04 -14.24
C GLU A 29 10.57 -11.14 -14.23
N ASP A 30 11.45 -11.25 -15.24
CA ASP A 30 12.66 -10.43 -15.37
C ASP A 30 12.37 -8.93 -15.60
N SER A 31 11.12 -8.60 -15.92
CA SER A 31 10.70 -7.22 -16.14
C SER A 31 10.34 -6.52 -14.83
N LEU A 32 10.12 -7.26 -13.74
CA LEU A 32 9.64 -6.76 -12.46
C LEU A 32 10.80 -6.23 -11.60
N THR A 33 10.56 -5.12 -10.89
CA THR A 33 11.52 -4.64 -9.89
C THR A 33 11.54 -5.53 -8.64
N SER A 34 12.66 -5.54 -7.91
CA SER A 34 12.81 -6.29 -6.67
C SER A 34 11.62 -6.11 -5.71
N GLY A 35 11.05 -7.23 -5.28
CA GLY A 35 9.92 -7.25 -4.33
C GLY A 35 8.53 -7.31 -4.98
N LEU A 36 8.43 -7.15 -6.31
CA LEU A 36 7.20 -7.41 -7.07
C LEU A 36 7.29 -8.79 -7.72
N ILE A 37 6.29 -9.64 -7.49
CA ILE A 37 6.20 -10.96 -8.14
C ILE A 37 5.05 -11.01 -9.15
N ILE A 38 5.08 -11.98 -10.06
CA ILE A 38 4.07 -12.11 -11.14
C ILE A 38 2.64 -12.19 -10.59
N ASN A 39 2.46 -12.79 -9.41
CA ASN A 39 1.18 -12.91 -8.71
C ASN A 39 0.58 -11.58 -8.25
N ASP A 40 1.42 -10.56 -8.04
CA ASP A 40 0.97 -9.22 -7.66
C ASP A 40 0.44 -8.43 -8.87
N CYS A 41 0.80 -8.85 -10.09
CA CYS A 41 0.41 -8.20 -11.34
C CYS A 41 -0.97 -8.70 -11.81
N GLN A 42 -1.99 -8.64 -10.96
CA GLN A 42 -3.34 -9.09 -11.34
C GLN A 42 -4.01 -8.15 -12.34
N ARG A 43 -5.07 -8.61 -13.01
CA ARG A 43 -5.82 -7.78 -13.97
C ARG A 43 -6.25 -6.46 -13.34
N ASN A 44 -6.15 -5.38 -14.11
CA ASN A 44 -6.42 -3.99 -13.72
C ASN A 44 -5.47 -3.36 -12.69
N VAL A 45 -4.46 -4.08 -12.19
CA VAL A 45 -3.41 -3.48 -11.36
C VAL A 45 -2.67 -2.43 -12.19
N GLU A 46 -2.49 -1.24 -11.62
CA GLU A 46 -1.71 -0.17 -12.22
C GLU A 46 -0.22 -0.49 -12.11
N ILE A 47 0.51 -0.33 -13.21
CA ILE A 47 1.95 -0.57 -13.30
C ILE A 47 2.62 0.64 -13.93
N GLU A 48 3.70 1.08 -13.31
CA GLU A 48 4.67 2.02 -13.87
C GLU A 48 5.85 1.23 -14.42
N PHE A 49 6.28 1.54 -15.65
CA PHE A 49 7.30 0.77 -16.36
C PHE A 49 8.04 1.64 -17.39
N ASP A 50 9.20 1.19 -17.82
CA ASP A 50 9.95 1.74 -18.96
C ASP A 50 9.79 0.83 -20.19
N ILE A 51 9.95 1.37 -21.40
CA ILE A 51 9.91 0.59 -22.64
C ILE A 51 11.32 0.32 -23.13
N THR A 52 11.58 -0.91 -23.54
CA THR A 52 12.75 -1.28 -24.33
C THR A 52 12.35 -1.98 -25.63
N LYS A 53 13.21 -1.91 -26.65
CA LYS A 53 13.05 -2.68 -27.89
C LYS A 53 13.87 -3.97 -27.79
N GLN A 54 13.24 -5.09 -28.12
CA GLN A 54 13.89 -6.38 -28.24
C GLN A 54 14.58 -6.52 -29.60
N GLN A 55 15.47 -7.53 -29.72
CA GLN A 55 16.21 -7.79 -30.97
C GLN A 55 15.31 -8.12 -32.15
N ASP A 56 14.11 -8.64 -31.90
CA ASP A 56 13.08 -8.95 -32.91
C ASP A 56 12.23 -7.73 -33.31
N GLY A 57 12.55 -6.53 -32.80
CA GLY A 57 11.84 -5.28 -33.07
C GLY A 57 10.59 -5.06 -32.21
N ARG A 58 10.19 -6.02 -31.36
CA ARG A 58 9.04 -5.87 -30.46
C ARG A 58 9.38 -5.00 -29.25
N THR A 59 8.38 -4.33 -28.70
CA THR A 59 8.51 -3.53 -27.48
C THR A 59 8.16 -4.35 -26.24
N LYS A 60 8.97 -4.21 -25.20
CA LYS A 60 8.83 -4.89 -23.92
C LYS A 60 8.81 -3.86 -22.79
N ALA A 61 7.95 -4.05 -21.82
CA ALA A 61 7.97 -3.31 -20.57
C ALA A 61 9.08 -3.87 -19.66
N ILE A 62 9.84 -2.98 -19.02
CA ILE A 62 10.91 -3.29 -18.06
C ILE A 62 10.81 -2.36 -16.85
N ASN A 63 11.53 -2.66 -15.77
CA ASN A 63 11.45 -1.92 -14.51
C ASN A 63 10.01 -1.75 -14.01
N CYS A 64 9.18 -2.77 -14.25
CA CYS A 64 7.77 -2.79 -13.88
C CYS A 64 7.63 -2.77 -12.37
N ARG A 65 6.91 -1.79 -11.87
CA ARG A 65 6.61 -1.59 -10.45
C ARG A 65 5.17 -1.15 -10.28
N ILE A 66 4.57 -1.49 -9.15
CA ILE A 66 3.31 -0.85 -8.73
C ILE A 66 3.67 0.56 -8.25
N PRO A 67 3.11 1.64 -8.83
CA PRO A 67 3.39 2.99 -8.36
C PRO A 67 2.88 3.15 -6.93
N GLU A 68 3.66 3.86 -6.10
CA GLU A 68 3.24 4.16 -4.74
C GLU A 68 1.99 5.06 -4.77
N HIS A 69 0.97 4.68 -4.01
CA HIS A 69 -0.25 5.45 -3.93
C HIS A 69 -0.01 6.82 -3.26
N GLU A 70 -0.61 7.87 -3.79
CA GLU A 70 -0.42 9.24 -3.30
C GLU A 70 -0.71 9.41 -1.80
N SER A 71 -1.75 8.74 -1.28
CA SER A 71 -2.06 8.77 0.15
C SER A 71 -0.96 8.11 0.99
N VAL A 72 -0.34 7.04 0.49
CA VAL A 72 0.78 6.37 1.18
C VAL A 72 1.96 7.33 1.28
N LYS A 73 2.31 7.99 0.16
CA LYS A 73 3.36 9.02 0.14
C LYS A 73 3.05 10.14 1.14
N TYR A 74 1.83 10.67 1.10
CA TYR A 74 1.39 11.72 2.03
C TYR A 74 1.55 11.29 3.50
N PHE A 75 1.12 10.07 3.87
CA PHE A 75 1.21 9.60 5.26
C PHE A 75 2.64 9.34 5.71
N LYS A 76 3.54 8.88 4.83
CA LYS A 76 4.96 8.74 5.17
C LYS A 76 5.59 10.06 5.63
N GLU A 77 5.12 11.18 5.09
CA GLU A 77 5.63 12.52 5.39
C GLU A 77 4.87 13.22 6.53
N SER A 78 3.58 12.92 6.72
CA SER A 78 2.70 13.67 7.63
C SER A 78 2.26 12.92 8.88
N ALA A 79 2.15 11.59 8.84
CA ALA A 79 1.43 10.85 9.87
C ALA A 79 2.06 10.93 11.26
N LEU A 80 3.38 11.09 11.36
CA LEU A 80 4.09 11.21 12.65
C LEU A 80 4.19 12.64 13.18
N VAL A 81 3.85 13.65 12.38
CA VAL A 81 4.03 15.08 12.70
C VAL A 81 2.72 15.87 12.64
N ILE A 82 1.57 15.21 12.50
CA ILE A 82 0.29 15.88 12.28
C ILE A 82 -0.12 16.83 13.41
N SER A 83 0.23 16.52 14.65
CA SER A 83 -0.01 17.41 15.79
C SER A 83 0.67 18.77 15.67
N GLU A 84 1.78 18.83 14.92
CA GLU A 84 2.60 20.03 14.72
C GLU A 84 2.08 20.90 13.57
N LYS A 85 1.27 20.33 12.67
CA LYS A 85 0.74 20.98 11.45
C LYS A 85 -0.80 21.03 11.48
N LYS A 86 -1.36 21.73 12.46
CA LYS A 86 -2.82 21.77 12.71
C LYS A 86 -3.60 22.32 11.52
N GLU A 87 -3.01 23.25 10.78
CA GLU A 87 -3.56 23.83 9.56
C GLU A 87 -3.73 22.82 8.42
N LEU A 88 -3.02 21.68 8.47
CA LEU A 88 -3.13 20.60 7.49
C LEU A 88 -4.04 19.47 7.97
N TYR A 89 -4.74 19.63 9.10
CA TYR A 89 -5.56 18.56 9.67
C TYR A 89 -6.74 18.17 8.78
N ASP A 90 -7.40 19.15 8.14
CA ASP A 90 -8.49 18.87 7.18
C ASP A 90 -7.96 18.09 5.97
N LEU A 91 -6.80 18.49 5.43
CA LEU A 91 -6.15 17.79 4.34
C LEU A 91 -5.80 16.34 4.72
N PHE A 92 -5.33 16.14 5.96
CA PHE A 92 -5.09 14.80 6.46
C PHE A 92 -6.36 13.95 6.52
N CYS A 93 -7.47 14.53 7.00
CA CYS A 93 -8.77 13.87 7.02
C CYS A 93 -9.23 13.48 5.60
N ASP A 94 -9.02 14.34 4.60
CA ASP A 94 -9.32 14.04 3.21
C ASP A 94 -8.48 12.88 2.67
N TYR A 95 -7.16 12.86 2.93
CA TYR A 95 -6.31 11.74 2.58
C TYR A 95 -6.68 10.45 3.33
N ALA A 96 -7.09 10.54 4.60
CA ALA A 96 -7.53 9.41 5.40
C ALA A 96 -8.80 8.79 4.84
N LYS A 97 -9.77 9.63 4.44
CA LYS A 97 -10.99 9.19 3.75
C LYS A 97 -10.66 8.56 2.39
N LYS A 98 -9.85 9.21 1.57
CA LYS A 98 -9.41 8.68 0.26
C LYS A 98 -8.73 7.32 0.38
N TYR A 99 -7.88 7.16 1.40
CA TYR A 99 -7.19 5.89 1.63
C TYR A 99 -8.14 4.81 2.17
N ALA A 100 -9.12 5.17 3.00
CA ALA A 100 -10.17 4.26 3.41
C ALA A 100 -11.03 3.76 2.23
N GLU A 101 -11.32 4.61 1.24
CA GLU A 101 -11.98 4.21 -0.01
C GLU A 101 -11.11 3.24 -0.82
N ARG A 102 -9.79 3.49 -0.90
CA ARG A 102 -8.84 2.56 -1.51
C ARG A 102 -8.86 1.20 -0.81
N LEU A 103 -8.78 1.18 0.52
CA LEU A 103 -8.86 -0.05 1.32
C LEU A 103 -10.17 -0.81 1.02
N ALA A 104 -11.30 -0.12 0.93
CA ALA A 104 -12.58 -0.73 0.59
C ALA A 104 -12.59 -1.31 -0.83
N SER A 105 -12.10 -0.57 -1.83
CA SER A 105 -11.99 -1.04 -3.22
C SER A 105 -11.02 -2.22 -3.37
N GLY A 106 -10.01 -2.30 -2.52
CA GLY A 106 -9.05 -3.40 -2.44
C GLY A 106 -9.53 -4.56 -1.58
N GLU A 107 -10.82 -4.66 -1.27
CA GLU A 107 -11.44 -5.74 -0.50
C GLU A 107 -10.87 -5.91 0.92
N VAL A 108 -10.27 -4.87 1.49
CA VAL A 108 -9.79 -4.88 2.88
C VAL A 108 -10.96 -4.67 3.81
N THR A 109 -11.39 -5.71 4.53
CA THR A 109 -12.47 -5.60 5.52
C THR A 109 -11.96 -5.12 6.89
N THR A 110 -12.84 -4.54 7.72
CA THR A 110 -12.45 -4.15 9.09
C THR A 110 -11.97 -5.34 9.92
N SER A 111 -12.51 -6.54 9.67
CA SER A 111 -12.11 -7.76 10.38
C SER A 111 -10.63 -8.11 10.18
N MET A 112 -10.08 -7.83 9.00
CA MET A 112 -8.68 -8.11 8.66
C MET A 112 -7.72 -7.22 9.46
N ILE A 113 -8.11 -5.97 9.71
CA ILE A 113 -7.27 -4.97 10.39
C ILE A 113 -7.55 -4.86 11.90
N ARG A 114 -8.72 -5.30 12.37
CA ARG A 114 -9.20 -5.10 13.76
C ARG A 114 -8.21 -5.56 14.83
N LYS A 115 -7.60 -6.73 14.65
CA LYS A 115 -6.65 -7.29 15.63
C LYS A 115 -5.38 -6.46 15.74
N ILE A 116 -4.87 -5.96 14.62
CA ILE A 116 -3.69 -5.09 14.58
C ILE A 116 -4.02 -3.73 15.17
N TYR A 117 -5.15 -3.14 14.78
CA TYR A 117 -5.65 -1.89 15.34
C TYR A 117 -5.76 -1.94 16.87
N ALA A 118 -6.41 -2.97 17.41
CA ALA A 118 -6.54 -3.12 18.86
C ALA A 118 -5.18 -3.19 19.57
N ARG A 119 -4.19 -3.85 18.97
CA ARG A 119 -2.83 -3.92 19.54
C ARG A 119 -2.13 -2.55 19.51
N ILE A 120 -2.27 -1.82 18.40
CA ILE A 120 -1.70 -0.47 18.25
C ILE A 120 -2.28 0.49 19.29
N LEU A 121 -3.60 0.48 19.50
CA LEU A 121 -4.22 1.36 20.49
C LEU A 121 -3.79 1.05 21.92
N ASN A 122 -3.58 -0.23 22.23
CA ASN A 122 -3.16 -0.67 23.56
C ASN A 122 -1.66 -0.52 23.83
N ALA A 123 -0.84 -0.24 22.81
CA ALA A 123 0.58 0.03 22.98
C ALA A 123 0.81 1.25 23.88
N ARG A 124 1.74 1.18 24.82
CA ARG A 124 2.03 2.24 25.79
C ARG A 124 3.27 3.03 25.43
N SER A 125 4.13 2.49 24.57
CA SER A 125 5.37 3.10 24.12
C SER A 125 5.57 2.92 22.61
N VAL A 126 6.57 3.61 22.06
CA VAL A 126 6.99 3.41 20.67
C VAL A 126 7.59 2.01 20.49
N GLU A 127 8.27 1.50 21.52
CA GLU A 127 8.87 0.18 21.57
C GLU A 127 7.80 -0.92 21.42
N ASP A 128 6.66 -0.76 22.10
CA ASP A 128 5.52 -1.67 21.92
C ASP A 128 5.07 -1.71 20.46
N ILE A 129 5.00 -0.56 19.79
CA ILE A 129 4.66 -0.52 18.35
C ILE A 129 5.75 -1.16 17.49
N LYS A 130 7.03 -0.92 17.80
CA LYS A 130 8.15 -1.56 17.07
C LYS A 130 8.13 -3.08 17.21
N LEU A 131 7.66 -3.62 18.34
CA LEU A 131 7.46 -5.06 18.53
C LEU A 131 6.27 -5.62 17.73
N LEU A 132 5.37 -4.77 17.21
CA LEU A 132 4.26 -5.20 16.35
C LEU A 132 4.68 -5.44 14.88
N ARG A 133 5.89 -5.05 14.49
CA ARG A 133 6.38 -5.17 13.10
C ARG A 133 6.23 -6.59 12.50
N PRO A 134 6.61 -7.68 13.20
CA PRO A 134 6.35 -9.05 12.71
C PRO A 134 4.86 -9.37 12.54
N HIS A 135 3.98 -8.75 13.34
CA HIS A 135 2.54 -8.94 13.21
C HIS A 135 1.96 -8.26 11.97
N PHE A 136 2.53 -7.14 11.52
CA PHE A 136 2.17 -6.52 10.24
C PHE A 136 2.50 -7.46 9.08
N ALA A 137 3.74 -7.97 9.05
CA ALA A 137 4.18 -8.96 8.06
C ALA A 137 3.30 -10.22 8.06
N TYR A 138 2.99 -10.78 9.23
CA TYR A 138 2.10 -11.93 9.34
C TYR A 138 0.68 -11.64 8.83
N THR A 139 0.13 -10.47 9.14
CA THR A 139 -1.22 -10.07 8.69
C THR A 139 -1.28 -9.91 7.18
N SER A 140 -0.23 -9.36 6.58
CA SER A 140 -0.07 -9.29 5.13
C SER A 140 0.06 -10.69 4.51
N GLY A 141 0.99 -11.52 5.00
CA GLY A 141 1.30 -12.82 4.43
C GLY A 141 0.14 -13.82 4.47
N ARG A 142 -0.67 -13.83 5.55
CA ARG A 142 -1.84 -14.71 5.63
C ARG A 142 -3.00 -14.28 4.71
N ASN A 143 -2.94 -13.08 4.13
CA ASN A 143 -3.93 -12.52 3.20
C ASN A 143 -3.24 -12.13 1.88
N GLU A 144 -2.36 -13.00 1.38
CA GLU A 144 -1.46 -12.71 0.26
C GLU A 144 -2.15 -12.20 -1.03
N LYS A 145 -3.43 -12.54 -1.23
CA LYS A 145 -4.23 -12.13 -2.38
C LYS A 145 -4.71 -10.68 -2.32
N VAL A 146 -4.60 -10.03 -1.16
CA VAL A 146 -5.12 -8.68 -0.92
C VAL A 146 -3.96 -7.69 -0.91
N ALA A 147 -3.50 -7.29 -2.10
CA ALA A 147 -2.34 -6.41 -2.27
C ALA A 147 -2.48 -5.07 -1.51
N VAL A 148 -3.68 -4.50 -1.46
CA VAL A 148 -3.93 -3.24 -0.73
C VAL A 148 -3.81 -3.42 0.79
N LEU A 149 -4.09 -4.61 1.34
CA LEU A 149 -3.80 -4.89 2.74
C LEU A 149 -2.29 -4.91 2.99
N ARG A 150 -1.51 -5.54 2.10
CA ARG A 150 -0.04 -5.56 2.19
C ARG A 150 0.50 -4.13 2.20
N GLU A 151 0.07 -3.30 1.26
CA GLU A 151 0.44 -1.89 1.20
C GLU A 151 0.16 -1.15 2.53
N PHE A 152 -1.00 -1.40 3.14
CA PHE A 152 -1.32 -0.80 4.44
C PHE A 152 -0.43 -1.32 5.57
N MET A 153 -0.16 -2.63 5.63
CA MET A 153 0.76 -3.21 6.61
C MET A 153 2.19 -2.69 6.45
N ASP A 154 2.64 -2.47 5.21
CA ASP A 154 3.95 -1.92 4.90
C ASP A 154 4.05 -0.44 5.29
N LEU A 155 2.97 0.34 5.10
CA LEU A 155 2.89 1.71 5.61
C LEU A 155 2.97 1.74 7.15
N LEU A 156 2.26 0.85 7.85
CA LEU A 156 2.34 0.72 9.30
C LEU A 156 3.76 0.34 9.77
N ASP A 157 4.43 -0.59 9.08
CA ASP A 157 5.82 -0.97 9.39
C ASP A 157 6.80 0.18 9.15
N TYR A 158 6.65 0.88 8.02
CA TYR A 158 7.48 2.03 7.68
C TYR A 158 7.41 3.10 8.77
N LEU A 159 6.19 3.50 9.15
CA LEU A 159 5.98 4.49 10.20
C LEU A 159 6.52 3.99 11.54
N ALA A 160 6.28 2.73 11.91
CA ALA A 160 6.84 2.12 13.12
C ALA A 160 8.39 2.14 13.14
N LYS A 161 9.03 1.91 11.99
CA LYS A 161 10.49 1.99 11.84
C LYS A 161 10.99 3.42 12.02
N LYS A 162 10.26 4.41 11.50
CA LYS A 162 10.62 5.84 11.57
C LYS A 162 10.42 6.50 12.93
N MET A 163 9.52 5.97 13.77
CA MET A 163 9.35 6.52 15.11
C MET A 163 10.62 6.42 15.96
N GLU A 164 10.93 7.49 16.68
CA GLU A 164 11.97 7.54 17.70
C GLU A 164 11.52 6.90 19.02
N ILE A 165 12.43 6.17 19.67
CA ILE A 165 12.21 5.56 20.99
C ILE A 165 11.93 6.64 22.03
N ASN A 166 11.03 6.39 22.99
CA ASN A 166 10.57 7.34 24.01
C ASN A 166 9.90 8.63 23.50
N ASN A 167 9.59 8.73 22.19
CA ASN A 167 8.88 9.88 21.65
C ASN A 167 7.35 9.68 21.75
N GLU A 168 6.75 10.20 22.81
CA GLU A 168 5.31 10.11 23.06
C GLU A 168 4.46 10.77 21.96
N GLN A 169 4.98 11.83 21.33
CA GLN A 169 4.29 12.54 20.26
C GLN A 169 4.16 11.66 19.01
N HIS A 170 5.23 10.93 18.65
CA HIS A 170 5.19 9.93 17.59
C HIS A 170 4.15 8.84 17.88
N LEU A 171 4.11 8.31 19.11
CA LEU A 171 3.12 7.30 19.49
C LEU A 171 1.69 7.83 19.35
N SER A 172 1.42 9.03 19.87
CA SER A 172 0.11 9.69 19.80
C SER A 172 -0.33 9.92 18.35
N ASN A 173 0.56 10.44 17.51
CA ASN A 173 0.29 10.70 16.10
C ASN A 173 0.07 9.41 15.30
N TYR A 174 0.88 8.37 15.55
CA TYR A 174 0.69 7.05 14.96
C TYR A 174 -0.68 6.46 15.31
N LYS A 175 -1.09 6.51 16.59
CA LYS A 175 -2.42 6.05 17.02
C LYS A 175 -3.53 6.83 16.34
N ARG A 176 -3.43 8.16 16.32
CA ARG A 176 -4.41 9.04 15.66
C ARG A 176 -4.53 8.73 14.17
N PHE A 177 -3.42 8.44 13.50
CA PHE A 177 -3.43 7.99 12.11
C PHE A 177 -4.22 6.70 11.93
N VAL A 178 -3.92 5.67 12.70
CA VAL A 178 -4.63 4.39 12.56
C VAL A 178 -6.11 4.52 12.95
N GLU A 179 -6.44 5.32 13.96
CA GLU A 179 -7.83 5.64 14.33
C GLU A 179 -8.58 6.31 13.19
N ALA A 180 -8.00 7.33 12.55
CA ALA A 180 -8.62 8.01 11.42
C ALA A 180 -8.89 7.04 10.25
N ILE A 181 -7.91 6.19 9.90
CA ILE A 181 -8.09 5.17 8.86
C ILE A 181 -9.21 4.20 9.22
N VAL A 182 -9.26 3.70 10.45
CA VAL A 182 -10.31 2.76 10.89
C VAL A 182 -11.68 3.43 10.94
N ALA A 183 -11.76 4.68 11.40
CA ALA A 183 -13.00 5.45 11.45
C ALA A 183 -13.56 5.68 10.05
N TYR A 184 -12.74 6.17 9.12
CA TYR A 184 -13.16 6.36 7.73
C TYR A 184 -13.42 5.04 7.03
N ARG A 185 -12.64 3.97 7.31
CA ARG A 185 -12.91 2.64 6.74
C ARG A 185 -14.28 2.12 7.14
N LYS A 186 -14.68 2.33 8.40
CA LYS A 186 -16.03 2.01 8.88
C LYS A 186 -17.09 2.90 8.24
N TYR A 187 -16.80 4.18 8.04
CA TYR A 187 -17.70 5.14 7.39
C TYR A 187 -17.99 4.79 5.92
N VAL A 188 -16.98 4.42 5.14
CA VAL A 188 -17.15 4.07 3.71
C VAL A 188 -17.78 2.67 3.50
N GLY A 189 -17.91 1.87 4.57
CA GLY A 189 -18.79 0.71 4.62
C GLY A 189 -18.37 -0.52 3.81
N ASN A 190 -19.35 -1.40 3.52
CA ASN A 190 -19.22 -2.67 2.77
C ASN A 190 -18.41 -3.80 3.44
N ASP A 191 -18.33 -3.85 4.77
CA ASP A 191 -18.03 -5.12 5.44
C ASP A 191 -19.27 -6.02 5.34
N LYS A 192 -19.51 -6.63 4.18
CA LYS A 192 -20.48 -7.73 4.05
C LYS A 192 -19.78 -9.05 4.34
#